data_AF-A0A8H9UPK6-F1
#
_entry.id   AF-A0A8H9UPK6-F1
#
_cell.length_a   1.000
_cell.length_b   1.000
_cell.length_c   1.000
_cell.angle_alpha   90.00
_cell.angle_beta   90.00
_cell.angle_gamma   90.00
#
_symmetry.space_group_name_H-M   'P 1'
#
loop_
_entity.id
_entity.type
_entity.pdbx_description
1 polymer ?
#
loop_
_entity_poly.entity_id
_entity_poly.type
_entity_poly.pdbx_seq_one_letter_code
_entity_poly.pdbx_strand_id
1 'polypeptide(L)' 'MTTANARRPSPLQRRVLIVLAALGEKRPGPVATRDIERVLARGGEAPVYGPNLRGSCRRMESAG' A
#
# COMPACT_ATOMS: atom_id res chain seq x y z
N MET A 1 -1.94 -28.78 2.71
CA MET A 1 -1.33 -27.45 2.84
C MET A 1 -1.03 -26.94 1.45
N THR A 2 -1.94 -26.16 0.85
CA THR A 2 -1.72 -25.55 -0.47
C THR A 2 -0.62 -24.51 -0.33
N THR A 3 0.53 -24.77 -0.93
CA THR A 3 1.62 -23.80 -1.10
C THR A 3 1.09 -22.69 -2.00
N ALA A 4 0.50 -21.66 -1.39
CA ALA A 4 0.16 -20.44 -2.10
C ALA A 4 1.46 -19.95 -2.75
N ASN A 5 1.51 -20.01 -4.08
CA ASN A 5 2.63 -19.49 -4.86
C ASN A 5 2.58 -17.97 -4.68
N ALA A 6 3.17 -17.48 -3.58
CA ALA A 6 3.04 -16.12 -3.12
C ALA A 6 3.73 -15.21 -4.14
N ARG A 7 2.93 -14.71 -5.09
CA ARG A 7 3.39 -13.79 -6.12
C ARG A 7 4.09 -12.64 -5.41
N ARG A 8 5.32 -12.34 -5.83
CA ARG A 8 6.09 -11.23 -5.25
C ARG A 8 5.26 -9.94 -5.35
N PRO A 9 5.18 -9.15 -4.27
CA PRO A 9 4.44 -7.88 -4.30
C PRO A 9 4.92 -6.99 -5.44
N SER A 10 4.00 -6.33 -6.13
CA SER A 10 4.35 -5.34 -7.14
C SER A 10 5.13 -4.17 -6.52
N PRO A 11 5.87 -3.38 -7.31
CA PRO A 11 6.58 -2.21 -6.79
C PRO A 11 5.68 -1.27 -5.97
N LEU A 12 4.44 -1.07 -6.41
CA LEU A 12 3.43 -0.30 -5.67
C LEU A 12 3.07 -0.95 -4.33
N GLN A 13 2.76 -2.24 -4.33
CA GLN A 13 2.37 -2.96 -3.10
C GLN A 13 3.49 -2.90 -2.05
N ARG A 14 4.75 -3.07 -2.47
CA ARG A 14 5.90 -2.93 -1.58
C ARG A 14 5.99 -1.53 -0.97
N ARG A 15 5.77 -0.48 -1.76
CA ARG A 15 5.77 0.91 -1.26
C ARG A 15 4.61 1.19 -0.31
N VAL A 16 3.42 0.66 -0.60
CA VAL A 16 2.27 0.75 0.30
C VAL A 16 2.62 0.14 1.67
N LEU A 17 3.27 -1.02 1.71
CA LEU A 17 3.70 -1.64 2.97
C LEU A 17 4.68 -0.73 3.74
N ILE A 18 5.66 -0.13 3.05
CA ILE A 18 6.63 0.79 3.67
C ILE A 18 5.91 2.02 4.26
N VAL A 19 4.98 2.62 3.51
CA VAL A 19 4.23 3.78 3.96
C VAL A 19 3.31 3.45 5.13
N LEU A 20 2.64 2.29 5.11
CA LEU A 20 1.80 1.83 6.21
C LEU A 20 2.60 1.63 7.50
N ALA A 21 3.77 1.01 7.43
CA ALA A 21 4.66 0.87 8.58
C ALA A 21 5.04 2.24 9.16
N ALA A 22 5.51 3.16 8.31
CA ALA A 22 5.92 4.50 8.74
C ALA A 22 4.77 5.35 9.33
N LEU A 23 3.55 5.20 8.80
CA LEU A 23 2.38 5.89 9.34
C LEU A 23 1.89 5.26 10.65
N GLY A 24 1.90 3.93 10.73
CA GLY A 24 1.51 3.17 11.92
C GLY A 24 2.41 3.43 13.13
N GLU A 25 3.71 3.63 12.91
CA GLU A 25 4.66 4.01 13.98
C GLU A 25 4.32 5.38 14.60
N LYS A 26 3.88 6.34 13.78
CA LYS A 26 3.55 7.70 14.26
C LYS A 26 2.17 7.78 14.88
N ARG A 27 1.21 7.04 14.33
CA ARG A 27 -0.16 7.00 14.79
C ARG A 27 -0.73 5.60 14.55
N PRO A 28 -0.69 4.73 15.57
CA PRO A 28 -1.29 3.40 15.49
C PRO A 28 -2.79 3.50 15.18
N GLY A 29 -3.26 2.64 14.29
CA GLY A 29 -4.68 2.54 13.91
C GLY A 29 -4.92 2.61 12.40
N PRO A 30 -6.20 2.68 11.99
CA PRO A 30 -6.58 2.70 10.59
C PRO A 30 -5.95 3.88 9.84
N VAL A 31 -5.35 3.59 8.68
CA VAL A 31 -4.74 4.60 7.81
C VAL A 31 -5.69 4.91 6.66
N ALA A 32 -6.04 6.18 6.49
CA ALA A 32 -6.83 6.61 5.35
C ALA A 32 -6.02 6.48 4.06
N THR A 33 -6.62 5.94 2.99
CA THR A 33 -5.97 5.82 1.67
C THR A 33 -5.39 7.14 1.18
N ARG A 34 -6.05 8.28 1.47
CA ARG A 34 -5.58 9.63 1.11
C ARG A 34 -4.26 10.02 1.79
N ASP A 35 -3.95 9.45 2.95
CA ASP A 35 -2.68 9.71 3.64
C ASP A 35 -1.54 8.96 2.95
N ILE A 36 -1.81 7.73 2.49
CA ILE A 36 -0.87 6.95 1.67
C ILE A 36 -0.60 7.68 0.35
N GLU A 37 -1.64 8.15 -0.35
CA GLU A 37 -1.51 8.94 -1.59
C GLU A 37 -0.62 10.17 -1.37
N ARG A 38 -0.85 10.92 -0.28
CA ARG A 38 -0.06 12.12 0.04
C ARG A 38 1.40 11.82 0.29
N VAL A 39 1.73 10.71 0.96
CA VAL A 39 3.13 10.33 1.22
C VAL A 39 3.81 9.87 -0.07
N LEU A 40 3.14 9.04 -0.89
CA LEU A 40 3.69 8.57 -2.16
C LEU A 40 3.93 9.73 -3.14
N ALA A 41 3.01 10.69 -3.22
CA ALA A 41 3.16 11.88 -4.07
C ALA A 41 4.37 12.74 -3.69
N ARG A 42 4.70 12.84 -2.38
CA ARG A 42 5.90 13.56 -1.90
C ARG A 42 7.20 12.86 -2.29
N GLY A 43 7.17 11.56 -2.53
CA GLY A 43 8.33 10.77 -2.97
C GLY A 43 8.74 10.97 -4.43
N GLY A 44 8.08 11.88 -5.17
CA GLY A 44 8.39 12.15 -6.58
C GLY A 44 7.75 11.16 -7.57
N GLU A 45 6.86 10.28 -7.10
CA GLU A 45 6.06 9.42 -7.97
C GLU A 45 4.80 10.16 -8.46
N ALA A 46 4.91 10.89 -9.56
CA ALA A 46 3.77 11.54 -10.22
C ALA A 46 3.12 10.65 -11.31
N PRO A 47 1.84 10.83 -11.70
CA PRO A 47 0.69 11.35 -10.95
C PRO A 47 -0.31 10.20 -10.69
N VAL A 48 0.07 9.11 -10.05
CA VAL A 48 -0.68 7.86 -10.21
C VAL A 48 -0.90 7.29 -8.84
N TYR A 49 -2.14 7.27 -8.32
CA TYR A 49 -2.75 6.08 -7.71
C TYR A 49 -4.25 6.29 -7.34
N GLY A 50 -4.95 7.36 -7.74
CA GLY A 50 -6.33 7.63 -7.26
C GLY A 50 -7.28 6.40 -7.23
N PRO A 51 -7.62 5.78 -8.38
CA PRO A 51 -8.36 4.51 -8.39
C PRO A 51 -7.47 3.27 -8.16
N ASN A 52 -6.22 3.31 -8.63
CA ASN A 52 -5.31 2.16 -8.64
C ASN A 52 -4.78 1.78 -7.25
N LEU A 53 -4.67 2.74 -6.32
CA LEU A 53 -4.26 2.52 -4.94
C LEU A 53 -5.30 1.69 -4.22
N ARG A 54 -6.58 2.10 -4.30
CA ARG A 54 -7.69 1.36 -3.69
C ARG A 54 -7.74 -0.06 -4.23
N GLY A 55 -7.64 -0.24 -5.55
CA GLY A 55 -7.57 -1.57 -6.15
C GLY A 55 -6.37 -2.39 -5.66
N SER A 56 -5.21 -1.75 -5.47
CA SER A 56 -4.02 -2.39 -4.91
C SER A 56 -4.19 -2.77 -3.44
N CYS A 57 -4.72 -1.86 -2.61
CA CYS A 57 -5.04 -2.11 -1.20
C CYS A 57 -6.02 -3.27 -1.07
N ARG A 58 -7.09 -3.33 -1.89
CA ARG A 58 -8.05 -4.44 -1.86
C ARG A 58 -7.44 -5.79 -2.22
N ARG A 59 -6.54 -5.81 -3.21
CA ARG A 59 -5.77 -7.03 -3.55
C ARG A 59 -4.82 -7.44 -2.42
N MET A 60 -4.22 -6.48 -1.73
CA MET A 60 -3.38 -6.74 -0.56
C MET A 60 -4.21 -7.27 0.61
N GLU A 61 -5.34 -6.64 0.94
CA GLU A 61 -6.29 -7.13 1.96
C GLU A 61 -6.75 -8.57 1.69
N SER A 62 -6.99 -8.92 0.41
CA SER A 62 -7.40 -10.28 0.02
C SER A 62 -6.24 -11.29 0.10
N ALA A 63 -5.00 -10.83 0.16
CA ALA A 63 -3.80 -11.68 0.21
C ALA A 63 -3.36 -12.01 1.65
N GLY A 64 -3.92 -11.32 2.66
CA GLY A 64 -3.50 -11.40 4.06
C GLY A 64 -2.33 -10.48 4.39
#